data_AF-A0A2N9GSZ2-F1
#
_entry.id   AF-A0A2N9GSZ2-F1
#
_cell.length_a   1.000
_cell.length_b   1.000
_cell.length_c   1.000
_cell.angle_alpha   90.00
_cell.angle_beta   90.00
_cell.angle_gamma   90.00
#
_symmetry.space_group_name_H-M   'P 1'
#
loop_
_entity.id
_entity.type
_entity.pdbx_description
1 polymer ?
#
loop_
_entity_poly.entity_id
_entity_poly.type
_entity_poly.pdbx_seq_one_letter_code
_entity_poly.pdbx_strand_id
1 'polypeptide(L)'
;MTPSLPKLVQAGPPEVLSVLLDGRVVGSIPSSEVEKVVGHLRRLKVSATSMITDDLEVGYVPLSLGGAYPGLYLFTSPARFVRPVRNISIPSEESQNIELIGPFEQVFMEIRCPDGGDGGRRNAFPATHEEIHPTGMLSVVANLTPWSDHNQSPRNMYQCQMAKQTMAFSSQAIHFRADQKLYHLQTPQTPIVRTSSYTRYGVDEYPTGTNAIVAVLAYTGYDMEDAMILNKSSVERGMCRGQIYQTETIDLADQRSRSDRSQKMFRRSNVDKSMHSLIDVDGLPNVGQIIQPNEPYYCTYDEVTSSTKTYSRKGSEPVIVDYVAVDVKNKKHLQKVSGQPVDWLILVGQ
;
A
#
# COMPACT_ATOMS: atom_id res chain seq x y z
N MET A 1 -23.49 -44.42 38.77
CA MET A 1 -22.18 -44.92 38.33
C MET A 1 -21.47 -43.79 37.61
N THR A 2 -20.55 -43.11 38.28
CA THR A 2 -19.62 -42.16 37.64
C THR A 2 -18.63 -42.98 36.80
N PRO A 3 -18.45 -42.70 35.50
CA PRO A 3 -17.50 -43.44 34.69
C PRO A 3 -16.08 -43.11 35.17
N SER A 4 -15.37 -44.10 35.71
CA SER A 4 -13.95 -43.98 36.03
C SER A 4 -13.17 -43.90 34.72
N LEU A 5 -12.71 -42.71 34.35
CA LEU A 5 -11.77 -42.56 33.24
C LEU A 5 -10.51 -43.39 33.56
N PRO A 6 -9.93 -44.10 32.57
CA PRO A 6 -8.70 -44.84 32.79
C PRO A 6 -7.62 -43.88 33.28
N LYS A 7 -6.91 -44.25 34.36
CA LYS A 7 -5.73 -43.51 34.85
C LYS A 7 -4.66 -43.58 33.75
N LEU A 8 -4.65 -42.61 32.84
CA LEU A 8 -3.54 -42.39 31.93
C LEU A 8 -2.31 -42.09 32.79
N VAL A 9 -1.31 -42.97 32.75
CA VAL A 9 0.00 -42.72 33.34
C VAL A 9 0.57 -41.52 32.59
N GLN A 10 0.64 -40.37 33.25
CA GLN A 10 1.29 -39.20 32.67
C GLN A 10 2.77 -39.55 32.54
N ALA A 11 3.26 -39.62 31.29
CA ALA A 11 4.69 -39.72 31.04
C ALA A 11 5.38 -38.52 31.71
N GLY A 12 6.50 -38.79 32.39
CA GLY A 12 7.31 -37.74 32.99
C GLY A 12 7.85 -36.75 31.95
N PRO A 13 8.45 -35.63 32.38
CA PRO A 13 9.06 -34.69 31.45
C PRO A 13 10.11 -35.41 30.60
N PRO A 14 10.18 -35.17 29.28
CA PRO A 14 11.15 -35.83 28.43
C PRO A 14 12.57 -35.47 28.86
N GLU A 15 13.39 -36.49 29.11
CA GLU A 15 14.82 -36.32 29.47
C GLU A 15 15.62 -35.72 28.31
N VAL A 16 15.16 -35.97 27.08
CA VAL A 16 15.81 -35.53 25.83
C VAL A 16 14.78 -34.83 24.93
N LEU A 17 15.17 -33.70 24.35
CA LEU A 17 14.37 -32.93 23.39
C LEU A 17 14.82 -33.24 21.97
N SER A 18 13.88 -33.32 21.03
CA SER A 18 14.18 -33.46 19.61
C SER A 18 14.63 -32.14 19.00
N VAL A 19 15.61 -32.21 18.10
CA VAL A 19 16.08 -31.08 17.29
C VAL A 19 15.60 -31.29 15.87
N LEU A 20 14.83 -30.33 15.35
CA LEU A 20 14.32 -30.33 13.99
C LEU A 20 14.92 -29.18 13.21
N LEU A 21 15.34 -29.44 11.96
CA LEU A 21 15.71 -28.43 10.97
C LEU A 21 14.73 -28.52 9.80
N ASP A 22 13.93 -27.48 9.60
CA ASP A 22 12.91 -27.40 8.55
C ASP A 22 12.01 -28.65 8.47
N GLY A 23 11.58 -29.12 9.65
CA GLY A 23 10.70 -30.29 9.79
C GLY A 23 11.42 -31.65 9.72
N ARG A 24 12.74 -31.69 9.52
CA ARG A 24 13.53 -32.92 9.55
C ARG A 24 14.19 -33.09 10.91
N VAL A 25 14.05 -34.27 11.52
CA VAL A 25 14.73 -34.58 12.78
C VAL A 25 16.23 -34.74 12.52
N VAL A 26 17.03 -33.87 13.13
CA VAL A 26 18.51 -33.88 13.01
C VAL A 26 19.14 -34.68 14.14
N GLY A 27 18.55 -34.63 15.34
CA GLY A 27 19.09 -35.31 16.51
C GLY A 27 18.29 -35.01 17.76
N SER A 28 18.91 -35.24 18.91
CA SER A 28 18.28 -35.06 20.22
C SER A 28 19.29 -34.47 21.22
N ILE A 29 18.83 -33.60 22.12
CA ILE A 29 19.67 -32.88 23.09
C ILE A 29 19.09 -33.07 24.50
N PRO A 30 19.93 -33.32 25.53
CA PRO A 30 19.48 -33.37 26.91
C PRO A 30 18.82 -32.06 27.36
N SER A 31 17.69 -32.14 28.06
CA SER A 31 16.94 -30.94 28.49
C SER A 31 17.74 -29.95 29.33
N SER A 32 18.78 -30.40 30.04
CA SER A 32 19.67 -29.56 30.85
C SER A 32 20.63 -28.66 30.06
N GLU A 33 20.95 -28.99 28.81
CA GLU A 33 21.96 -28.27 28.01
C GLU A 33 21.34 -27.42 26.90
N VAL A 34 20.04 -27.56 26.64
CA VAL A 34 19.35 -26.92 25.49
C VAL A 34 19.43 -25.39 25.57
N GLU A 35 19.25 -24.79 26.75
CA GLU A 35 19.31 -23.33 26.91
C GLU A 35 20.70 -22.77 26.55
N LYS A 36 21.77 -23.49 26.91
CA LYS A 36 23.15 -23.11 26.55
C LYS A 36 23.38 -23.21 25.05
N VAL A 37 22.86 -24.27 24.41
CA VAL A 37 22.93 -24.44 22.96
C VAL A 37 22.19 -23.32 22.23
N VAL A 38 20.98 -22.97 22.68
CA VAL A 38 20.19 -21.86 22.12
C VAL A 38 20.93 -20.53 22.26
N GLY A 39 21.47 -20.23 23.44
CA GLY A 39 22.27 -19.02 23.66
C GLY A 39 23.53 -18.96 22.80
N HIS A 40 24.16 -20.11 22.56
CA HIS A 40 25.33 -20.21 21.68
C HIS A 40 24.94 -19.99 20.21
N LEU A 41 23.85 -20.61 19.72
CA LEU A 41 23.36 -20.44 18.35
C LEU A 41 23.00 -18.99 18.05
N ARG A 42 22.29 -18.31 18.97
CA ARG A 42 21.94 -16.89 18.83
C ARG A 42 23.17 -15.99 18.81
N ARG A 43 24.18 -16.29 19.63
CA ARG A 43 25.47 -15.57 19.60
C ARG A 43 26.19 -15.74 18.27
N LEU A 44 26.20 -16.95 17.71
CA LEU A 44 26.80 -17.21 16.40
C LEU A 44 26.06 -16.46 15.29
N LYS A 45 24.73 -16.42 15.32
CA LYS A 45 23.89 -15.68 14.37
C LYS A 45 24.20 -14.18 14.34
N VAL A 46 24.43 -13.57 15.49
CA VAL A 46 24.80 -12.14 15.59
C VAL A 46 26.27 -11.89 15.20
N SER A 47 27.13 -12.92 15.31
CA SER A 47 28.55 -12.82 14.99
C SER A 47 28.77 -12.93 13.47
N ALA A 48 29.34 -11.87 12.86
CA ALA A 48 29.61 -11.80 11.42
C ALA A 48 30.57 -12.90 10.88
N THR A 49 31.24 -13.64 11.77
CA THR A 49 32.25 -14.65 11.44
C THR A 49 31.69 -16.08 11.33
N SER A 50 30.39 -16.30 11.59
CA SER A 50 29.82 -17.65 11.66
C SER A 50 29.30 -18.16 10.30
N MET A 51 29.27 -19.49 10.12
CA MET A 51 28.62 -20.17 8.98
C MET A 51 27.09 -20.17 9.06
N ILE A 52 26.50 -19.64 10.13
CA ILE A 52 25.06 -19.66 10.38
C ILE A 52 24.44 -18.42 9.74
N THR A 53 23.32 -18.60 9.04
CA THR A 53 22.60 -17.49 8.42
C THR A 53 21.97 -16.58 9.48
N ASP A 54 21.94 -15.28 9.19
CA ASP A 54 21.37 -14.23 10.04
C ASP A 54 19.84 -14.36 10.19
N ASP A 55 19.19 -15.03 9.25
CA ASP A 55 17.75 -15.28 9.18
C ASP A 55 17.29 -16.60 9.82
N LEU A 56 18.21 -17.36 10.43
CA LEU A 56 17.89 -18.60 11.14
C LEU A 56 16.96 -18.30 12.32
N GLU A 57 15.76 -18.88 12.30
CA GLU A 57 14.83 -18.81 13.45
C GLU A 57 15.15 -19.94 14.43
N VAL A 58 15.37 -19.58 15.70
CA VAL A 58 15.76 -20.52 16.77
C VAL A 58 14.57 -20.67 17.73
N GLY A 59 13.63 -21.51 17.34
CA GLY A 59 12.41 -21.82 18.08
C GLY A 59 12.63 -22.81 19.20
N TYR A 60 12.99 -22.34 20.39
CA TYR A 60 13.06 -23.16 21.60
C TYR A 60 11.70 -23.20 22.32
N VAL A 61 11.11 -24.39 22.45
CA VAL A 61 9.89 -24.62 23.24
C VAL A 61 10.28 -25.23 24.59
N PRO A 62 10.12 -24.49 25.71
CA PRO A 62 10.49 -24.98 27.04
C PRO A 62 9.52 -26.04 27.55
N LEU A 63 10.00 -26.84 28.51
CA LEU A 63 9.20 -27.84 29.19
C LEU A 63 8.06 -27.17 29.98
N SER A 64 6.82 -27.52 29.66
CA SER A 64 5.64 -27.02 30.35
C SER A 64 4.61 -28.12 30.55
N LEU A 65 3.87 -28.06 31.65
CA LEU A 65 2.80 -29.02 31.94
C LEU A 65 1.56 -28.67 31.11
N GLY A 66 1.26 -29.52 30.12
CA GLY A 66 0.09 -29.33 29.24
C GLY A 66 0.23 -28.22 28.19
N GLY A 67 1.46 -27.75 27.94
CA GLY A 67 1.74 -26.77 26.90
C GLY A 67 2.10 -27.39 25.55
N ALA A 68 2.77 -26.61 24.69
CA ALA A 68 3.25 -27.07 23.40
C ALA A 68 4.30 -28.18 23.56
N TYR A 69 4.41 -29.04 22.55
CA TYR A 69 5.39 -30.12 22.57
C TYR A 69 6.81 -29.54 22.61
N PRO A 70 7.63 -29.91 23.61
CA PRO A 70 8.93 -29.30 23.81
C PRO A 70 9.94 -29.79 22.76
N GLY A 71 10.84 -28.91 22.34
CA GLY A 71 11.77 -29.20 21.27
C GLY A 71 12.59 -27.99 20.86
N LEU A 72 13.64 -28.23 20.09
CA LEU A 72 14.40 -27.19 19.40
C LEU A 72 14.04 -27.23 17.91
N TYR A 73 13.33 -26.22 17.44
CA TYR A 73 12.87 -26.10 16.07
C TYR A 73 13.68 -25.01 15.36
N LEU A 74 14.44 -25.40 14.35
CA LEU A 74 15.27 -24.53 13.53
C LEU A 74 14.62 -24.38 12.16
N PHE A 75 14.43 -23.14 11.71
CA PHE A 75 13.85 -22.88 10.40
C PHE A 75 14.76 -21.99 9.56
N THR A 76 15.05 -22.44 8.33
CA THR A 76 15.80 -21.70 7.30
C THR A 76 15.01 -21.52 6.01
N SER A 77 13.83 -22.13 5.92
CA SER A 77 12.95 -22.05 4.74
C SER A 77 12.57 -20.61 4.32
N PRO A 78 12.33 -20.38 3.01
CA PRO A 78 11.83 -19.10 2.51
C PRO A 78 10.36 -18.87 2.93
N ALA A 79 9.88 -17.62 2.78
CA ALA A 79 8.51 -17.18 3.11
C ALA A 79 8.13 -17.16 4.61
N ARG A 80 9.13 -17.00 5.49
CA ARG A 80 8.92 -16.75 6.92
C ARG A 80 8.79 -15.26 7.21
N PHE A 81 8.02 -14.93 8.24
CA PHE A 81 8.05 -13.59 8.82
C PHE A 81 9.28 -13.46 9.72
N VAL A 82 10.07 -12.43 9.49
CA VAL A 82 11.21 -12.08 10.33
C VAL A 82 11.14 -10.60 10.68
N ARG A 83 11.54 -10.24 11.90
CA ARG A 83 11.63 -8.85 12.33
C ARG A 83 12.92 -8.60 13.12
N PRO A 84 13.55 -7.44 12.98
CA PRO A 84 14.78 -7.12 13.70
C PRO A 84 14.48 -6.71 15.15
N VAL A 85 15.23 -7.27 16.10
CA VAL A 85 15.25 -6.88 17.52
C VAL A 85 16.70 -6.75 17.98
N ARG A 86 16.94 -6.00 19.05
CA ARG A 86 18.28 -5.88 19.65
C ARG A 86 18.48 -6.96 20.70
N ASN A 87 19.55 -7.74 20.59
CA ASN A 87 19.94 -8.72 21.60
C ASN A 87 20.79 -8.03 22.68
N ILE A 88 20.33 -8.08 23.94
CA ILE A 88 21.01 -7.45 25.09
C ILE A 88 21.89 -8.43 25.88
N SER A 89 21.76 -9.73 25.60
CA SER A 89 22.53 -10.78 26.31
C SER A 89 23.98 -10.89 25.86
N ILE A 90 24.35 -10.25 24.74
CA ILE A 90 25.69 -10.26 24.15
C ILE A 90 26.36 -8.91 24.46
N PRO A 91 27.54 -8.87 25.09
CA PRO A 91 28.27 -7.63 25.31
C PRO A 91 28.66 -7.00 23.97
N SER A 92 28.32 -5.72 23.81
CA SER A 92 28.47 -4.96 22.57
C SER A 92 29.93 -4.51 22.40
N GLU A 93 30.70 -5.24 21.60
CA GLU A 93 32.06 -4.81 21.24
C GLU A 93 32.10 -3.94 19.97
N GLU A 94 31.16 -4.05 19.00
CA GLU A 94 31.24 -3.21 17.78
C GLU A 94 29.96 -3.07 16.93
N SER A 95 28.92 -3.90 17.12
CA SER A 95 27.68 -3.85 16.31
C SER A 95 26.44 -3.59 17.17
N GLN A 96 25.36 -3.09 16.56
CA GLN A 96 24.08 -2.85 17.24
C GLN A 96 23.37 -4.14 17.73
N ASN A 97 24.05 -5.29 17.74
CA ASN A 97 23.58 -6.62 18.13
C ASN A 97 22.14 -6.90 17.63
N ILE A 98 21.88 -6.61 16.34
CA ILE A 98 20.56 -6.80 15.74
C ILE A 98 20.42 -8.27 15.36
N GLU A 99 19.37 -8.89 15.88
CA GLU A 99 18.98 -10.27 15.59
C GLU A 99 17.62 -10.28 14.88
N LEU A 100 17.50 -11.03 13.79
CA LEU A 100 16.23 -11.23 13.08
C LEU A 100 15.45 -12.35 13.75
N ILE A 101 14.32 -12.05 14.38
CA ILE A 101 13.49 -13.06 15.03
C ILE A 101 12.23 -13.39 14.24
N GLY A 102 11.81 -14.65 14.33
CA GLY A 102 10.55 -15.11 13.78
C GLY A 102 9.40 -15.14 14.80
N PRO A 103 8.15 -15.32 14.31
CA PRO A 103 6.97 -15.34 15.17
C PRO A 103 6.91 -16.59 16.06
N PHE A 104 7.50 -17.71 15.65
CA PHE A 104 7.43 -18.95 16.43
C PHE A 104 8.34 -18.85 17.67
N GLU A 105 9.55 -18.33 17.50
CA GLU A 105 10.45 -18.12 18.65
C GLU A 105 9.99 -16.99 19.56
N GLN A 106 9.35 -15.94 19.02
CA GLN A 106 8.90 -14.79 19.79
C GLN A 106 7.92 -15.15 20.93
N VAL A 107 7.12 -16.21 20.79
CA VAL A 107 6.16 -16.65 21.82
C VAL A 107 6.85 -17.02 23.14
N PHE A 108 8.07 -17.55 23.07
CA PHE A 108 8.84 -18.01 24.23
C PHE A 108 9.97 -17.04 24.62
N MET A 109 9.96 -15.83 24.06
CA MET A 109 10.99 -14.82 24.28
C MET A 109 10.46 -13.62 25.04
N GLU A 110 11.29 -13.11 25.94
CA GLU A 110 11.05 -11.87 26.67
C GLU A 110 11.78 -10.69 26.01
N ILE A 111 11.00 -9.84 25.33
CA ILE A 111 11.48 -8.68 24.58
C ILE A 111 10.99 -7.40 25.27
N ARG A 112 11.91 -6.55 25.71
CA ARG A 112 11.61 -5.26 26.37
C ARG A 112 11.25 -4.21 25.32
N CYS A 113 10.23 -3.39 25.59
CA CYS A 113 10.02 -2.14 24.87
C CYS A 113 10.83 -1.01 25.53
N PRO A 114 11.45 -0.09 24.76
CA PRO A 114 12.18 1.05 25.30
C PRO A 114 11.26 2.22 25.69
N ASP A 115 9.99 1.95 26.01
CA ASP A 115 8.95 2.93 26.36
C ASP A 115 9.00 3.40 27.83
N GLY A 116 9.97 2.89 28.60
CA GLY A 116 10.21 3.28 29.99
C GLY A 116 9.21 2.67 30.99
N GLY A 117 8.26 1.87 30.53
CA GLY A 117 7.35 1.11 31.37
C GLY A 117 7.76 -0.36 31.50
N ASP A 118 7.23 -1.06 32.50
CA ASP A 118 7.44 -2.51 32.67
C ASP A 118 6.61 -3.34 31.67
N GLY A 119 5.92 -2.72 30.70
CA GLY A 119 5.15 -3.41 29.66
C GLY A 119 4.06 -4.36 30.19
N GLY A 120 3.64 -4.20 31.45
CA GLY A 120 2.73 -5.13 32.14
C GLY A 120 3.38 -6.43 32.61
N ARG A 121 4.72 -6.52 32.65
CA ARG A 121 5.46 -7.66 33.20
C ARG A 121 5.12 -7.86 34.67
N ARG A 122 4.69 -9.08 34.99
CA ARG A 122 4.28 -9.45 36.35
C ARG A 122 5.37 -10.12 37.18
N ASN A 123 6.46 -10.65 36.58
CA ASN A 123 7.48 -11.45 37.29
C ASN A 123 8.87 -11.53 36.59
N ALA A 124 9.84 -12.09 37.33
CA ALA A 124 11.29 -11.84 37.42
C ALA A 124 12.24 -12.32 36.30
N PHE A 125 11.79 -12.76 35.11
CA PHE A 125 12.73 -13.17 34.07
C PHE A 125 13.33 -11.93 33.37
N PRO A 126 14.67 -11.80 33.30
CA PRO A 126 15.28 -10.67 32.63
C PRO A 126 14.98 -10.72 31.13
N ALA A 127 14.73 -9.55 30.55
CA ALA A 127 14.62 -9.44 29.10
C ALA A 127 15.91 -9.94 28.46
N THR A 128 15.78 -10.71 27.37
CA THR A 128 16.92 -11.16 26.57
C THR A 128 17.14 -10.26 25.36
N HIS A 129 16.07 -9.58 24.93
CA HIS A 129 16.05 -8.70 23.78
C HIS A 129 15.33 -7.39 24.10
N GLU A 130 15.52 -6.41 23.25
CA GLU A 130 14.89 -5.09 23.30
C GLU A 130 14.42 -4.69 21.90
N GLU A 131 13.26 -4.02 21.82
CA GLU A 131 12.77 -3.42 20.59
C GLU A 131 13.69 -2.27 20.14
N ILE A 132 14.02 -2.22 18.85
CA ILE A 132 14.85 -1.13 18.29
C ILE A 132 14.12 0.22 18.42
N HIS A 133 12.82 0.21 18.13
CA HIS A 133 11.94 1.37 18.28
C HIS A 133 10.49 0.88 18.44
N PRO A 134 9.70 1.44 19.38
CA PRO A 134 8.36 0.94 19.70
C PRO A 134 7.39 1.05 18.51
N THR A 135 7.62 1.99 17.59
CA THR A 135 6.78 2.14 16.39
C THR A 135 7.01 1.06 15.32
N GLY A 136 8.00 0.17 15.50
CA GLY A 136 8.28 -0.92 14.57
C GLY A 136 7.14 -1.93 14.45
N MET A 137 6.24 -2.00 15.44
CA MET A 137 5.05 -2.85 15.39
C MET A 137 3.91 -2.28 14.53
N LEU A 138 3.93 -0.96 14.26
CA LEU A 138 2.86 -0.27 13.53
C LEU A 138 3.12 -0.30 12.02
N SER A 139 2.04 -0.34 11.24
CA SER A 139 2.13 -0.26 9.78
C SER A 139 2.66 1.10 9.32
N VAL A 140 3.07 1.19 8.06
CA VAL A 140 3.51 2.44 7.44
C VAL A 140 2.46 3.54 7.63
N VAL A 141 1.19 3.26 7.32
CA VAL A 141 0.09 4.24 7.41
C VAL A 141 -0.24 4.59 8.86
N ALA A 142 -0.23 3.62 9.77
CA ALA A 142 -0.47 3.88 11.19
C ALA A 142 0.59 4.82 11.77
N ASN A 143 1.85 4.65 11.36
CA ASN A 143 2.98 5.48 11.76
C ASN A 143 2.96 6.93 11.22
N LEU A 144 2.05 7.25 10.30
CA LEU A 144 1.84 8.63 9.83
C LEU A 144 0.86 9.41 10.71
N THR A 145 0.09 8.72 11.56
CA THR A 145 -0.89 9.38 12.44
C THR A 145 -0.17 10.08 13.60
N PRO A 146 -0.23 11.42 13.71
CA PRO A 146 0.41 12.12 14.82
C PRO A 146 -0.30 11.78 16.14
N TRP A 147 0.49 11.57 17.20
CA TRP A 147 0.00 11.29 18.56
C TRP A 147 -1.08 10.21 18.61
N SER A 148 -0.88 9.10 17.88
CA SER A 148 -1.84 8.00 17.84
C SER A 148 -2.14 7.37 19.21
N ASP A 149 -1.22 7.50 20.16
CA ASP A 149 -1.33 7.10 21.55
C ASP A 149 -2.34 7.93 22.37
N HIS A 150 -2.67 9.14 21.92
CA HIS A 150 -3.68 10.01 22.56
C HIS A 150 -5.09 9.77 22.00
N ASN A 151 -5.21 8.95 20.96
CA ASN A 151 -6.47 8.64 20.31
C ASN A 151 -7.02 7.30 20.76
N GLN A 152 -8.34 7.18 20.81
CA GLN A 152 -8.98 5.89 20.98
C GLN A 152 -8.67 4.97 19.78
N SER A 153 -8.36 3.69 20.03
CA SER A 153 -7.97 2.72 18.99
C SER A 153 -8.85 2.71 17.72
N PRO A 154 -10.21 2.76 17.80
CA PRO A 154 -11.05 2.81 16.61
C PRO A 154 -10.81 4.03 15.72
N ARG A 155 -10.40 5.17 16.27
CA ARG A 155 -10.09 6.37 15.49
C ARG A 155 -8.81 6.21 14.68
N ASN A 156 -7.80 5.55 15.24
CA ASN A 156 -6.56 5.23 14.51
C ASN A 156 -6.83 4.24 13.36
N MET A 157 -7.69 3.24 13.60
CA MET A 157 -8.11 2.31 12.54
C MET A 157 -8.86 3.04 11.41
N TYR A 158 -9.79 3.92 11.76
CA TYR A 158 -10.54 4.72 10.79
C TYR A 158 -9.61 5.63 9.97
N GLN A 159 -8.66 6.29 10.62
CA GLN A 159 -7.67 7.13 9.95
C GLN A 159 -6.85 6.32 8.93
N CYS A 160 -6.43 5.11 9.27
CA CYS A 160 -5.70 4.25 8.32
C CYS A 160 -6.54 3.90 7.09
N GLN A 161 -7.86 3.74 7.23
CA GLN A 161 -8.77 3.51 6.11
C GLN A 161 -8.95 4.76 5.26
N MET A 162 -9.23 5.91 5.90
CA MET A 162 -9.46 7.19 5.23
C MET A 162 -8.21 7.70 4.51
N ALA A 163 -7.03 7.52 5.10
CA ALA A 163 -5.76 7.92 4.49
C ALA A 163 -5.50 7.21 3.15
N LYS A 164 -6.03 5.99 2.95
CA LYS A 164 -5.93 5.26 1.67
C LYS A 164 -6.93 5.71 0.62
N GLN A 165 -7.96 6.47 1.02
CA GLN A 165 -9.02 6.95 0.15
C GLN A 165 -8.91 8.45 -0.15
N THR A 166 -8.03 9.17 0.56
CA THR A 166 -7.85 10.60 0.36
C THR A 166 -7.40 10.93 -1.07
N MET A 167 -7.91 12.04 -1.59
CA MET A 167 -7.35 12.62 -2.80
C MET A 167 -6.00 13.27 -2.46
N ALA A 168 -4.93 12.67 -2.96
CA ALA A 168 -3.56 13.10 -2.72
C ALA A 168 -2.91 13.62 -4.01
N PHE A 169 -1.66 14.07 -3.88
CA PHE A 169 -0.78 14.22 -5.03
C PHE A 169 -0.46 12.84 -5.61
N SER A 170 -1.08 12.51 -6.74
CA SER A 170 -1.12 11.15 -7.28
C SER A 170 0.19 10.68 -7.92
N SER A 171 0.74 11.46 -8.84
CA SER A 171 1.99 11.12 -9.53
C SER A 171 2.65 12.36 -10.12
N GLN A 172 3.98 12.40 -10.09
CA GLN A 172 4.77 13.43 -10.78
C GLN A 172 4.72 13.27 -12.31
N ALA A 173 4.61 12.02 -12.79
CA ALA A 173 4.61 11.68 -14.22
C ALA A 173 3.19 11.48 -14.78
N ILE A 174 2.22 12.28 -14.33
CA ILE A 174 0.81 12.15 -14.71
C ILE A 174 0.59 12.26 -16.23
N HIS A 175 1.38 13.10 -16.90
CA HIS A 175 1.34 13.31 -18.37
C HIS A 175 1.71 12.07 -19.19
N PHE A 176 2.42 11.09 -18.59
CA PHE A 176 2.86 9.87 -19.27
C PHE A 176 2.06 8.64 -18.83
N ARG A 177 0.98 8.84 -18.07
CA ARG A 177 0.16 7.75 -17.53
C ARG A 177 -1.22 7.73 -18.17
N ALA A 178 -1.74 6.53 -18.35
CA ALA A 178 -3.06 6.25 -18.87
C ALA A 178 -3.87 5.40 -17.89
N ASP A 179 -4.00 5.91 -16.67
CA ASP A 179 -4.79 5.27 -15.62
C ASP A 179 -6.29 5.49 -15.88
N GLN A 180 -7.13 4.48 -15.64
CA GLN A 180 -8.57 4.55 -15.93
C GLN A 180 -9.28 5.70 -15.21
N LYS A 181 -8.97 5.89 -13.92
CA LYS A 181 -9.47 6.99 -13.10
C LYS A 181 -8.40 7.36 -12.08
N LEU A 182 -8.07 8.64 -11.99
CA LEU A 182 -7.05 9.15 -11.11
C LEU A 182 -7.50 10.47 -10.51
N TYR A 183 -7.32 10.61 -9.19
CA TYR A 183 -7.68 11.80 -8.45
C TYR A 183 -6.40 12.56 -8.09
N HIS A 184 -6.38 13.86 -8.33
CA HIS A 184 -5.19 14.68 -8.14
C HIS A 184 -5.52 15.93 -7.34
N LEU A 185 -4.85 16.11 -6.20
CA LEU A 185 -4.93 17.34 -5.41
C LEU A 185 -3.98 18.40 -5.98
N GLN A 186 -4.48 19.59 -6.32
CA GLN A 186 -3.69 20.63 -6.98
C GLN A 186 -2.67 21.32 -6.06
N THR A 187 -3.07 21.62 -4.82
CA THR A 187 -2.30 22.43 -3.88
C THR A 187 -2.07 21.69 -2.55
N PRO A 188 -1.39 20.53 -2.59
CA PRO A 188 -1.05 19.81 -1.38
C PRO A 188 0.05 20.53 -0.59
N GLN A 189 0.12 20.28 0.71
CA GLN A 189 1.12 20.86 1.61
C GLN A 189 1.71 19.78 2.52
N THR A 190 2.99 19.92 2.85
CA THR A 190 3.61 19.14 3.93
C THR A 190 2.93 19.46 5.26
N PRO A 191 2.55 18.45 6.06
CA PRO A 191 1.95 18.69 7.36
C PRO A 191 2.95 19.36 8.32
N ILE A 192 2.49 20.37 9.06
CA ILE A 192 3.31 21.07 10.07
C ILE A 192 3.72 20.09 11.18
N VAL A 193 2.79 19.26 11.63
CA VAL A 193 3.02 18.20 12.61
C VAL A 193 3.31 16.91 11.84
N ARG A 194 4.54 16.41 11.95
CA ARG A 194 5.00 15.21 11.24
C ARG A 194 5.68 14.22 12.18
N THR A 195 5.52 12.93 11.89
CA THR A 195 6.26 11.87 12.58
C THR A 195 7.66 11.72 11.98
N SER A 196 8.61 11.16 12.73
CA SER A 196 9.94 10.82 12.19
C SER A 196 9.85 9.87 11.00
N SER A 197 8.88 8.96 11.04
CA SER A 197 8.55 8.03 9.96
C SER A 197 8.12 8.74 8.67
N TYR A 198 7.38 9.85 8.76
CA TYR A 198 6.96 10.62 7.57
C TYR A 198 8.16 11.09 6.74
N THR A 199 9.19 11.60 7.43
CA THR A 199 10.45 12.03 6.77
C THR A 199 11.25 10.83 6.28
N ARG A 200 11.32 9.75 7.07
CA ARG A 200 12.06 8.52 6.69
C ARG A 200 11.49 7.84 5.45
N TYR A 201 10.18 7.87 5.25
CA TYR A 201 9.52 7.29 4.08
C TYR A 201 9.48 8.23 2.86
N GLY A 202 9.91 9.50 3.00
CA GLY A 202 9.88 10.45 1.89
C GLY A 202 8.48 10.83 1.42
N VAL A 203 7.49 10.85 2.32
CA VAL A 203 6.08 11.16 1.98
C VAL A 203 5.90 12.59 1.46
N ASP A 204 6.88 13.46 1.69
CA ASP A 204 6.93 14.82 1.14
C ASP A 204 6.91 14.86 -0.40
N GLU A 205 7.35 13.78 -1.08
CA GLU A 205 7.26 13.70 -2.54
C GLU A 205 5.83 13.50 -3.06
N TYR A 206 4.94 12.97 -2.20
CA TYR A 206 3.54 12.66 -2.49
C TYR A 206 2.63 13.15 -1.36
N PRO A 207 2.53 14.47 -1.16
CA PRO A 207 1.75 15.03 -0.05
C PRO A 207 0.25 14.74 -0.22
N THR A 208 -0.40 14.40 0.90
CA THR A 208 -1.74 13.79 0.90
C THR A 208 -2.86 14.73 1.36
N GLY A 209 -2.56 15.99 1.65
CA GLY A 209 -3.53 16.95 2.20
C GLY A 209 -3.01 18.37 2.24
N THR A 210 -3.68 19.22 3.03
CA THR A 210 -3.34 20.65 3.20
C THR A 210 -3.46 21.05 4.66
N ASN A 211 -2.70 22.05 5.11
CA ASN A 211 -2.82 22.57 6.48
C ASN A 211 -3.96 23.59 6.52
N ALA A 212 -5.03 23.27 7.24
CA ALA A 212 -6.17 24.17 7.44
C ALA A 212 -6.16 24.74 8.87
N ILE A 213 -6.62 25.99 9.01
CA ILE A 213 -6.91 26.57 10.33
C ILE A 213 -8.26 26.03 10.79
N VAL A 214 -8.25 25.20 11.82
CA VAL A 214 -9.45 24.59 12.39
C VAL A 214 -9.89 25.38 13.62
N ALA A 215 -11.17 25.74 13.69
CA ALA A 215 -11.77 26.40 14.84
C ALA A 215 -12.89 25.52 15.40
N VAL A 216 -12.77 25.13 16.67
CA VAL A 216 -13.77 24.28 17.36
C VAL A 216 -14.75 25.20 18.09
N LEU A 217 -15.91 25.45 17.46
CA LEU A 217 -16.91 26.40 17.93
C LEU A 217 -18.30 26.00 17.42
N ALA A 218 -19.32 26.20 18.25
CA ALA A 218 -20.72 26.07 17.85
C ALA A 218 -21.24 27.48 17.50
N TYR A 219 -21.27 27.82 16.21
CA TYR A 219 -21.62 29.18 15.76
C TYR A 219 -22.74 29.22 14.73
N THR A 220 -22.63 28.42 13.66
CA THR A 220 -23.56 28.53 12.52
C THR A 220 -24.81 27.67 12.67
N GLY A 221 -24.74 26.58 13.45
CA GLY A 221 -25.82 25.60 13.58
C GLY A 221 -25.91 24.61 12.41
N TYR A 222 -25.07 24.73 11.38
CA TYR A 222 -24.98 23.79 10.25
C TYR A 222 -23.87 22.74 10.42
N ASP A 223 -23.15 22.79 11.55
CA ASP A 223 -22.05 21.94 11.99
C ASP A 223 -22.52 20.88 13.00
N MET A 224 -23.78 20.46 12.93
CA MET A 224 -24.31 19.40 13.79
C MET A 224 -23.80 18.02 13.35
N GLU A 225 -23.65 17.10 14.32
CA GLU A 225 -23.11 15.76 14.13
C GLU A 225 -21.65 15.76 13.65
N ASP A 226 -21.37 15.11 12.51
CA ASP A 226 -20.04 15.01 11.89
C ASP A 226 -19.88 15.98 10.70
N ALA A 227 -20.77 16.97 10.58
CA ALA A 227 -20.71 17.98 9.53
C ALA A 227 -19.61 19.03 9.83
N MET A 228 -18.94 19.48 8.77
CA MET A 228 -17.93 20.53 8.85
C MET A 228 -18.22 21.65 7.85
N ILE A 229 -17.83 22.86 8.21
CA ILE A 229 -18.07 24.06 7.40
C ILE A 229 -16.74 24.59 6.89
N LEU A 230 -16.68 24.83 5.58
CA LEU A 230 -15.52 25.40 4.91
C LEU A 230 -15.72 26.90 4.68
N ASN A 231 -14.65 27.68 4.81
CA ASN A 231 -14.67 29.08 4.45
C ASN A 231 -14.77 29.23 2.92
N LYS A 232 -15.88 29.79 2.44
CA LYS A 232 -16.14 30.04 1.01
C LYS A 232 -14.99 30.79 0.34
N SER A 233 -14.46 31.85 0.97
CA SER A 233 -13.37 32.63 0.40
C SER A 233 -12.05 31.84 0.31
N SER A 234 -11.83 30.85 1.17
CA SER A 234 -10.66 29.97 1.07
C SER A 234 -10.80 28.97 -0.08
N VAL A 235 -12.00 28.40 -0.28
CA VAL A 235 -12.28 27.48 -1.39
C VAL A 235 -12.17 28.21 -2.74
N GLU A 236 -12.70 29.42 -2.85
CA GLU A 236 -12.58 30.27 -4.06
C GLU A 236 -11.12 30.62 -4.39
N ARG A 237 -10.24 30.66 -3.37
CA ARG A 237 -8.79 30.84 -3.53
C ARG A 237 -8.03 29.55 -3.85
N GLY A 238 -8.73 28.41 -3.98
CA GLY A 238 -8.13 27.14 -4.40
C GLY A 238 -7.80 26.16 -3.26
N MET A 239 -8.30 26.37 -2.04
CA MET A 239 -8.18 25.39 -0.97
C MET A 239 -8.93 24.10 -1.33
N CYS A 240 -8.27 22.95 -1.16
CA CYS A 240 -8.83 21.61 -1.44
C CYS A 240 -9.32 21.40 -2.88
N ARG A 241 -8.74 22.10 -3.86
CA ARG A 241 -9.12 21.92 -5.27
C ARG A 241 -8.50 20.64 -5.84
N GLY A 242 -9.36 19.75 -6.30
CA GLY A 242 -8.99 18.49 -6.94
C GLY A 242 -9.27 18.49 -8.44
N GLN A 243 -8.67 17.53 -9.14
CA GLN A 243 -8.95 17.20 -10.55
C GLN A 243 -9.13 15.69 -10.70
N ILE A 244 -9.99 15.28 -11.62
CA ILE A 244 -10.26 13.86 -11.88
C ILE A 244 -9.85 13.52 -13.31
N TYR A 245 -8.77 12.79 -13.47
CA TYR A 245 -8.36 12.28 -14.77
C TYR A 245 -9.11 10.98 -15.05
N GLN A 246 -9.76 10.88 -16.21
CA GLN A 246 -10.42 9.66 -16.65
C GLN A 246 -9.96 9.29 -18.05
N THR A 247 -9.59 8.03 -18.24
CA THR A 247 -9.14 7.53 -19.54
C THR A 247 -10.24 6.72 -20.21
N GLU A 248 -10.52 7.01 -21.47
CA GLU A 248 -11.41 6.25 -22.33
C GLU A 248 -10.61 5.65 -23.49
N THR A 249 -10.84 4.37 -23.78
CA THR A 249 -9.95 3.59 -24.64
C THR A 249 -10.78 3.10 -25.82
N ILE A 250 -10.51 3.63 -27.02
CA ILE A 250 -11.33 3.38 -28.21
C ILE A 250 -10.54 2.50 -29.17
N ASP A 251 -10.82 1.19 -29.16
CA ASP A 251 -10.29 0.27 -30.17
C ASP A 251 -11.32 0.03 -31.29
N LEU A 252 -10.95 0.42 -32.52
CA LEU A 252 -11.76 0.18 -33.71
C LEU A 252 -11.74 -1.29 -34.15
N ALA A 253 -10.74 -2.08 -33.74
CA ALA A 253 -10.65 -3.51 -34.04
C ALA A 253 -11.66 -4.32 -33.23
N ASP A 254 -11.89 -3.97 -31.96
CA ASP A 254 -12.90 -4.62 -31.12
C ASP A 254 -14.33 -4.37 -31.61
N GLN A 255 -14.55 -3.27 -32.32
CA GLN A 255 -15.83 -2.97 -32.97
C GLN A 255 -16.03 -3.71 -34.32
N ARG A 256 -15.15 -4.64 -34.68
CA ARG A 256 -15.31 -5.52 -35.84
C ARG A 256 -16.15 -6.73 -35.46
N SER A 257 -17.29 -6.92 -36.13
CA SER A 257 -17.94 -8.23 -36.13
C SER A 257 -17.03 -9.23 -36.83
N ARG A 258 -16.97 -10.49 -36.36
CA ARG A 258 -16.17 -11.58 -36.98
C ARG A 258 -16.45 -11.79 -38.48
N SER A 259 -17.57 -11.28 -38.98
CA SER A 259 -18.00 -11.34 -40.38
C SER A 259 -17.68 -10.08 -41.21
N ASP A 260 -17.25 -8.99 -40.59
CA ASP A 260 -17.14 -7.68 -41.25
C ASP A 260 -15.68 -7.36 -41.58
N ARG A 261 -15.37 -7.33 -42.88
CA ARG A 261 -14.03 -6.99 -43.42
C ARG A 261 -13.80 -5.47 -43.50
N SER A 262 -14.74 -4.67 -42.99
CA SER A 262 -14.68 -3.20 -43.04
C SER A 262 -13.48 -2.65 -42.27
N GLN A 263 -12.66 -1.84 -42.96
CA GLN A 263 -11.64 -1.01 -42.32
C GLN A 263 -12.32 0.29 -41.87
N LYS A 264 -12.60 0.38 -40.57
CA LYS A 264 -13.00 1.65 -39.94
C LYS A 264 -11.75 2.47 -39.66
N MET A 265 -11.78 3.74 -40.01
CA MET A 265 -10.70 4.71 -39.73
C MET A 265 -11.27 5.91 -38.99
N PHE A 266 -10.44 6.56 -38.17
CA PHE A 266 -10.77 7.89 -37.65
C PHE A 266 -10.71 8.89 -38.80
N ARG A 267 -11.83 9.56 -39.06
CA ARG A 267 -11.93 10.63 -40.06
C ARG A 267 -13.24 11.38 -39.89
N ARG A 268 -13.18 12.70 -40.01
CA ARG A 268 -14.37 13.56 -40.02
C ARG A 268 -15.05 13.61 -41.40
N SER A 269 -16.38 13.73 -41.42
CA SER A 269 -17.14 14.05 -42.64
C SER A 269 -16.86 15.49 -43.09
N ASN A 270 -16.70 15.72 -44.40
CA ASN A 270 -16.58 17.07 -44.97
C ASN A 270 -17.94 17.75 -45.23
N VAL A 271 -19.05 17.03 -45.02
CA VAL A 271 -20.40 17.49 -45.36
C VAL A 271 -21.02 18.30 -44.22
N ASP A 272 -20.79 17.89 -42.96
CA ASP A 272 -21.35 18.55 -41.78
C ASP A 272 -20.43 19.63 -41.22
N LYS A 273 -20.64 20.87 -41.68
CA LYS A 273 -19.91 22.05 -41.19
C LYS A 273 -20.13 22.35 -39.70
N SER A 274 -21.23 21.87 -39.11
CA SER A 274 -21.55 22.05 -37.68
C SER A 274 -20.57 21.31 -36.76
N MET A 275 -19.97 20.21 -37.23
CA MET A 275 -19.02 19.39 -36.47
C MET A 275 -17.59 19.94 -36.52
N HIS A 276 -17.32 20.94 -37.38
CA HIS A 276 -15.97 21.42 -37.65
C HIS A 276 -15.30 22.11 -36.46
N SER A 277 -16.08 22.67 -35.53
CA SER A 277 -15.57 23.27 -34.31
C SER A 277 -15.30 22.25 -33.19
N LEU A 278 -15.91 21.07 -33.26
CA LEU A 278 -15.90 20.08 -32.18
C LEU A 278 -14.87 18.96 -32.40
N ILE A 279 -14.64 18.58 -33.65
CA ILE A 279 -13.80 17.43 -34.04
C ILE A 279 -12.80 17.91 -35.10
N ASP A 280 -11.53 17.56 -34.94
CA ASP A 280 -10.45 17.89 -35.88
C ASP A 280 -10.59 17.08 -37.20
N VAL A 281 -9.78 17.38 -38.20
CA VAL A 281 -9.86 16.78 -39.56
C VAL A 281 -9.63 15.27 -39.52
N ASP A 282 -8.83 14.79 -38.57
CA ASP A 282 -8.52 13.39 -38.32
C ASP A 282 -9.68 12.61 -37.66
N GLY A 283 -10.75 13.27 -37.23
CA GLY A 283 -11.88 12.62 -36.54
C GLY A 283 -11.70 12.49 -35.03
N LEU A 284 -10.68 13.13 -34.44
CA LEU A 284 -10.39 13.15 -33.01
C LEU A 284 -10.77 14.52 -32.39
N PRO A 285 -10.97 14.59 -31.06
CA PRO A 285 -11.27 15.85 -30.40
C PRO A 285 -10.04 16.74 -30.27
N ASN A 286 -10.24 18.05 -30.19
CA ASN A 286 -9.14 18.99 -29.95
C ASN A 286 -8.69 18.95 -28.48
N VAL A 287 -7.37 18.95 -28.26
CA VAL A 287 -6.79 19.09 -26.92
C VAL A 287 -7.14 20.47 -26.35
N GLY A 288 -7.57 20.51 -25.09
CA GLY A 288 -8.03 21.69 -24.38
C GLY A 288 -9.50 22.06 -24.59
N GLN A 289 -10.23 21.34 -25.45
CA GLN A 289 -11.64 21.61 -25.69
C GLN A 289 -12.50 21.09 -24.54
N ILE A 290 -13.53 21.87 -24.17
CA ILE A 290 -14.58 21.44 -23.26
C ILE A 290 -15.63 20.64 -24.06
N ILE A 291 -15.92 19.42 -23.62
CA ILE A 291 -16.98 18.57 -24.18
C ILE A 291 -18.12 18.53 -23.18
N GLN A 292 -19.31 18.97 -23.61
CA GLN A 292 -20.52 18.88 -22.79
C GLN A 292 -21.13 17.47 -22.83
N PRO A 293 -21.98 17.14 -21.83
CA PRO A 293 -22.81 15.93 -21.87
C PRO A 293 -23.53 15.75 -23.21
N ASN A 294 -23.44 14.54 -23.78
CA ASN A 294 -24.04 14.16 -25.06
C ASN A 294 -23.51 14.88 -26.31
N GLU A 295 -22.44 15.66 -26.20
CA GLU A 295 -21.76 16.20 -27.38
C GLU A 295 -20.90 15.12 -28.09
N PRO A 296 -20.86 15.15 -29.44
CA PRO A 296 -19.99 14.27 -30.22
C PRO A 296 -18.53 14.68 -30.05
N TYR A 297 -17.66 13.71 -29.77
CA TYR A 297 -16.24 13.97 -29.55
C TYR A 297 -15.30 13.18 -30.48
N TYR A 298 -15.76 12.10 -31.10
CA TYR A 298 -14.98 11.44 -32.16
C TYR A 298 -15.87 10.92 -33.30
N CYS A 299 -15.25 10.78 -34.47
CA CYS A 299 -15.92 10.32 -35.68
C CYS A 299 -15.12 9.20 -36.36
N THR A 300 -15.84 8.15 -36.77
CA THR A 300 -15.29 7.04 -37.53
C THR A 300 -15.89 7.01 -38.93
N TYR A 301 -15.07 6.77 -39.93
CA TYR A 301 -15.46 6.54 -41.32
C TYR A 301 -15.28 5.07 -41.68
N ASP A 302 -16.29 4.49 -42.31
CA ASP A 302 -16.25 3.13 -42.85
C ASP A 302 -16.11 3.20 -44.38
N GLU A 303 -15.00 2.66 -44.90
CA GLU A 303 -14.70 2.66 -46.34
C GLU A 303 -15.73 1.86 -47.15
N VAL A 304 -16.27 0.78 -46.59
CA VAL A 304 -17.16 -0.14 -47.31
C VAL A 304 -18.53 0.47 -47.50
N THR A 305 -19.07 1.08 -46.44
CA THR A 305 -20.39 1.71 -46.47
C THR A 305 -20.34 3.17 -46.90
N SER A 306 -19.14 3.75 -47.02
CA SER A 306 -18.93 5.20 -47.24
C SER A 306 -19.70 6.08 -46.25
N SER A 307 -19.96 5.56 -45.05
CA SER A 307 -20.75 6.22 -44.02
C SER A 307 -19.86 6.71 -42.87
N THR A 308 -20.24 7.84 -42.27
CA THR A 308 -19.60 8.35 -41.06
C THR A 308 -20.50 8.09 -39.86
N LYS A 309 -19.91 7.62 -38.77
CA LYS A 309 -20.58 7.45 -37.48
C LYS A 309 -19.92 8.38 -36.46
N THR A 310 -20.74 9.14 -35.75
CA THR A 310 -20.32 10.02 -34.67
C THR A 310 -20.67 9.39 -33.34
N TYR A 311 -19.77 9.51 -32.38
CA TYR A 311 -19.95 8.98 -31.04
C TYR A 311 -19.91 10.14 -30.04
N SER A 312 -20.94 10.18 -29.20
CA SER A 312 -21.09 11.20 -28.17
C SER A 312 -20.67 10.70 -26.79
N ARG A 313 -20.19 11.65 -25.98
CA ARG A 313 -19.78 11.36 -24.62
C ARG A 313 -21.01 11.05 -23.77
N LYS A 314 -21.00 9.88 -23.15
CA LYS A 314 -22.00 9.48 -22.15
C LYS A 314 -21.54 9.96 -20.78
N GLY A 315 -22.31 10.82 -20.14
CA GLY A 315 -22.00 11.33 -18.81
C GLY A 315 -22.83 12.56 -18.45
N SER A 316 -22.90 12.90 -17.17
CA SER A 316 -23.59 14.10 -16.68
C SER A 316 -22.66 15.32 -16.56
N GLU A 317 -21.35 15.10 -16.49
CA GLU A 317 -20.38 16.15 -16.20
C GLU A 317 -19.61 16.59 -17.46
N PRO A 318 -19.39 17.91 -17.63
CA PRO A 318 -18.54 18.44 -18.68
C PRO A 318 -17.08 18.06 -18.41
N VAL A 319 -16.32 17.86 -19.49
CA VAL A 319 -14.90 17.47 -19.39
C VAL A 319 -14.02 18.29 -20.29
N ILE A 320 -12.76 18.34 -19.93
CA ILE A 320 -11.72 18.96 -20.74
C ILE A 320 -10.86 17.83 -21.31
N VAL A 321 -10.60 17.90 -22.61
CA VAL A 321 -9.66 16.99 -23.27
C VAL A 321 -8.25 17.40 -22.86
N ASP A 322 -7.57 16.59 -22.05
CA ASP A 322 -6.21 16.91 -21.59
C ASP A 322 -5.17 16.45 -22.59
N TYR A 323 -5.26 15.20 -23.06
CA TYR A 323 -4.46 14.73 -24.17
C TYR A 323 -5.16 13.63 -24.96
N VAL A 324 -4.77 13.52 -26.23
CA VAL A 324 -5.19 12.47 -27.15
C VAL A 324 -3.93 11.78 -27.64
N ALA A 325 -3.84 10.47 -27.41
CA ALA A 325 -2.74 9.66 -27.91
C ALA A 325 -3.29 8.58 -28.84
N VAL A 326 -2.57 8.33 -29.93
CA VAL A 326 -2.91 7.38 -30.98
C VAL A 326 -1.73 6.44 -31.14
N ASP A 327 -1.94 5.15 -30.93
CA ASP A 327 -0.94 4.14 -31.29
C ASP A 327 -1.40 3.40 -32.56
N VAL A 328 -0.42 3.20 -33.44
CA VAL A 328 -0.63 2.66 -34.77
C VAL A 328 0.32 1.48 -34.90
N LYS A 329 -0.25 0.27 -34.95
CA LYS A 329 0.51 -0.97 -35.19
C LYS A 329 1.35 -0.95 -36.48
N ASN A 330 1.08 -0.01 -37.40
CA ASN A 330 1.87 0.27 -38.60
C ASN A 330 2.46 1.70 -38.57
N LYS A 331 3.80 1.79 -38.50
CA LYS A 331 4.62 3.02 -38.43
C LYS A 331 4.57 3.95 -39.66
N LYS A 332 3.40 4.26 -40.24
CA LYS A 332 3.27 5.15 -41.40
C LYS A 332 2.21 6.23 -41.16
N HIS A 333 2.63 7.28 -40.44
CA HIS A 333 2.01 8.62 -40.32
C HIS A 333 0.69 8.75 -39.54
N LEU A 334 0.74 9.36 -38.36
CA LEU A 334 0.35 10.76 -38.11
C LEU A 334 0.76 11.15 -36.67
N GLN A 335 1.43 12.31 -36.54
CA GLN A 335 1.79 12.92 -35.25
C GLN A 335 0.78 14.01 -34.92
N LYS A 336 0.33 14.03 -33.67
CA LYS A 336 0.25 15.28 -32.90
C LYS A 336 0.97 14.99 -31.58
N VAL A 337 2.15 15.59 -31.41
CA VAL A 337 3.01 15.40 -30.23
C VAL A 337 2.97 16.68 -29.43
N SER A 338 2.38 16.60 -28.24
CA SER A 338 3.10 16.99 -27.03
C SER A 338 3.17 15.76 -26.13
N GLY A 339 4.16 14.89 -26.38
CA GLY A 339 4.40 13.62 -25.69
C GLY A 339 4.22 12.40 -26.61
N GLN A 340 5.20 11.49 -26.65
CA GLN A 340 5.29 10.32 -27.54
C GLN A 340 4.33 9.16 -27.15
N PRO A 341 4.16 8.11 -27.99
CA PRO A 341 2.88 7.45 -28.26
C PRO A 341 2.55 6.32 -27.29
N VAL A 342 1.30 6.27 -26.83
CA VAL A 342 0.66 5.10 -26.20
C VAL A 342 -0.85 5.21 -26.47
N ASP A 343 -1.51 4.09 -26.73
CA ASP A 343 -2.88 3.95 -27.26
C ASP A 343 -4.02 4.43 -26.34
N TRP A 344 -4.17 5.72 -26.04
CA TRP A 344 -5.20 6.16 -25.07
C TRP A 344 -5.79 7.55 -25.33
N LEU A 345 -7.11 7.70 -25.17
CA LEU A 345 -7.79 8.98 -25.12
C LEU A 345 -8.07 9.34 -23.65
N ILE A 346 -7.46 10.39 -23.11
CA ILE A 346 -7.77 10.86 -21.75
C ILE A 346 -8.78 12.01 -21.81
N LEU A 347 -9.94 11.78 -21.19
CA LEU A 347 -10.98 12.77 -20.95
C LEU A 347 -10.95 13.17 -19.48
N VAL A 348 -10.48 14.36 -19.14
CA VAL A 348 -10.37 14.80 -17.74
C VAL A 348 -11.71 15.37 -17.25
N GLY A 349 -12.27 14.69 -16.25
CA GLY A 349 -13.34 15.14 -15.36
C GLY A 349 -12.94 16.38 -14.58
N GLN A 350 -13.82 17.39 -14.55
CA GLN A 350 -13.65 18.56 -13.69
C GLN A 350 -13.59 18.20 -12.21
#